data_AF-A0A3N1VEQ5-F1
#
_entry.id   AF-A0A3N1VEQ5-F1
#
_cell.length_a   1.000
_cell.length_b   1.000
_cell.length_c   1.000
_cell.angle_alpha   90.00
_cell.angle_beta   90.00
_cell.angle_gamma   90.00
#
_symmetry.space_group_name_H-M   'P 1'
#
loop_
_entity.id
_entity.type
_entity.pdbx_description
1 polymer ?
#
loop_
_entity_poly.entity_id
_entity_poly.type
_entity_poly.pdbx_seq_one_letter_code
_entity_poly.pdbx_strand_id
1 'polypeptide(L)'
;MGRRTQADRDAITIEIGYAFISGCFAAALVFGAVYGPALVFDVSPTVSAVLTLAAGILAGAVFLLRITHVLWRFGRRAENDGA
;
A
#
# COMPACT_ATOMS: atom_id res chain seq x y z
N MET A 1 -3.80 -34.27 10.05
CA MET A 1 -4.43 -33.35 9.07
C MET A 1 -4.52 -31.88 9.48
N GLY A 2 -4.06 -31.44 10.67
CA GLY A 2 -4.20 -30.03 11.12
C GLY A 2 -3.04 -29.05 10.84
N ARG A 3 -1.82 -29.52 10.53
CA ARG A 3 -0.65 -28.62 10.32
C ARG A 3 -0.61 -27.94 8.95
N ARG A 4 -1.06 -28.62 7.90
CA ARG A 4 -1.11 -28.06 6.53
C ARG A 4 -2.13 -26.92 6.46
N THR A 5 -3.34 -27.14 6.98
CA THR A 5 -4.41 -26.13 7.00
C THR A 5 -4.14 -24.93 7.91
N GLN A 6 -3.31 -25.09 8.95
CA GLN A 6 -2.91 -23.97 9.80
C GLN A 6 -1.80 -23.13 9.15
N ALA A 7 -0.82 -23.77 8.51
CA ALA A 7 0.19 -23.07 7.72
C ALA A 7 -0.43 -22.26 6.57
N ASP A 8 -1.46 -22.80 5.90
CA ASP A 8 -2.17 -22.10 4.84
C ASP A 8 -2.91 -20.84 5.37
N ARG A 9 -3.51 -20.94 6.56
CA ARG A 9 -4.19 -19.80 7.21
C ARG A 9 -3.19 -18.73 7.67
N ASP A 10 -2.08 -19.14 8.27
CA ASP A 10 -1.03 -18.21 8.70
C ASP A 10 -0.44 -17.47 7.49
N ALA A 11 -0.26 -18.15 6.36
CA ALA A 11 0.19 -17.54 5.11
C ALA A 11 -0.80 -16.46 4.61
N ILE A 12 -2.11 -16.74 4.62
CA ILE A 12 -3.13 -15.75 4.25
C ILE A 12 -3.09 -14.54 5.18
N THR A 13 -3.05 -14.77 6.50
CA THR A 13 -3.03 -13.67 7.48
C THR A 13 -1.78 -12.80 7.33
N ILE A 14 -0.60 -13.43 7.18
CA ILE A 14 0.66 -12.70 6.97
C ILE A 14 0.61 -11.89 5.68
N GLU A 15 0.06 -12.44 4.59
CA GLU A 15 0.00 -11.73 3.31
C GLU A 15 -0.95 -10.53 3.38
N ILE A 16 -2.10 -10.67 4.04
CA ILE A 16 -3.02 -9.53 4.26
C ILE A 16 -2.32 -8.44 5.09
N GLY A 17 -1.66 -8.83 6.17
CA GLY A 17 -0.89 -7.90 7.01
C GLY A 17 0.23 -7.22 6.23
N TYR A 18 0.99 -7.99 5.45
CA TYR A 18 2.05 -7.47 4.59
C TYR A 18 1.51 -6.52 3.52
N ALA A 19 0.43 -6.87 2.82
CA ALA A 19 -0.20 -6.03 1.81
C ALA A 19 -0.63 -4.68 2.41
N PHE A 20 -1.26 -4.72 3.58
CA PHE A 20 -1.72 -3.54 4.29
C PHE A 20 -0.55 -2.66 4.75
N ILE A 21 0.40 -3.21 5.51
CA ILE A 21 1.54 -2.45 6.05
C ILE A 21 2.44 -1.91 4.93
N SER A 22 2.73 -2.70 3.90
CA SER A 22 3.52 -2.24 2.76
C SER A 22 2.77 -1.19 1.94
N GLY A 23 1.45 -1.31 1.81
CA GLY A 23 0.59 -0.28 1.22
C GLY A 23 0.65 1.03 2.00
N CYS A 24 0.46 0.98 3.33
CA CYS A 24 0.54 2.15 4.20
C CYS A 24 1.92 2.82 4.11
N PHE A 25 2.98 2.03 4.14
CA PHE A 25 4.35 2.54 4.02
C PHE A 25 4.58 3.25 2.67
N ALA A 26 4.19 2.62 1.56
CA ALA A 26 4.31 3.22 0.24
C ALA A 26 3.49 4.51 0.12
N ALA A 27 2.26 4.52 0.64
CA ALA A 27 1.40 5.69 0.66
C ALA A 27 2.00 6.84 1.49
N ALA A 28 2.56 6.55 2.66
CA ALA A 28 3.22 7.52 3.51
C ALA A 28 4.46 8.13 2.83
N LEU A 29 5.26 7.32 2.14
CA LEU A 29 6.40 7.81 1.36
C LEU A 29 5.96 8.74 0.22
N VAL A 30 4.91 8.37 -0.51
CA VAL A 30 4.37 9.18 -1.61
C VAL A 30 3.78 10.48 -1.09
N PHE A 31 3.01 10.41 0.00
CA PHE A 31 2.48 11.61 0.66
C PHE A 31 3.61 12.54 1.07
N GLY A 32 4.61 12.01 1.80
CA GLY A 32 5.76 12.78 2.26
C GLY A 32 6.59 13.37 1.11
N ALA A 33 6.76 12.66 0.00
CA ALA A 33 7.48 13.15 -1.16
C ALA A 33 6.74 14.32 -1.86
N VAL A 34 5.41 14.26 -1.94
CA VAL A 34 4.58 15.27 -2.61
C VAL A 34 4.30 16.47 -1.71
N TYR A 35 3.98 16.24 -0.43
CA TYR A 35 3.69 17.29 0.54
C TYR A 35 4.97 17.89 1.16
N GLY A 36 6.06 17.14 1.22
CA GLY A 36 7.33 17.56 1.82
C GLY A 36 7.85 18.93 1.37
N PRO A 37 7.78 19.31 0.08
CA PRO A 37 8.13 20.66 -0.37
C PRO A 37 7.37 21.77 0.36
N ALA A 38 6.09 21.57 0.70
CA ALA A 38 5.29 22.55 1.44
C ALA A 38 5.76 22.76 2.90
N LEU A 39 6.52 21.81 3.45
CA LEU A 39 7.09 21.90 4.80
C LEU A 39 8.45 22.60 4.83
N VAL A 40 9.17 22.58 3.71
CA VAL A 40 10.56 23.09 3.62
C VAL A 40 10.62 24.48 2.99
N PHE A 41 9.69 24.78 2.07
CA PHE A 41 9.66 26.05 1.35
C PHE A 41 8.51 26.94 1.83
N ASP A 42 8.75 28.25 1.83
CA ASP A 42 7.69 29.24 2.00
C ASP A 42 6.88 29.32 0.70
N VAL A 43 5.72 28.68 0.70
CA VAL A 43 4.82 28.59 -0.46
C VAL A 43 3.51 29.31 -0.17
N SER A 44 2.86 29.81 -1.21
CA SER A 44 1.57 30.45 -1.05
C SER A 44 0.52 29.47 -0.48
N PRO A 45 -0.50 29.95 0.25
CA PRO A 45 -1.53 29.08 0.82
C PRO A 45 -2.23 28.20 -0.22
N THR A 46 -2.43 28.72 -1.42
CA THR A 46 -3.02 27.96 -2.54
C THR A 46 -2.14 26.78 -2.96
N VAL A 47 -0.83 26.97 -3.05
CA VAL A 47 0.11 25.90 -3.41
C VAL A 47 0.13 24.82 -2.33
N SER A 48 0.16 25.21 -1.06
CA SER A 48 0.10 24.25 0.06
C SER A 48 -1.19 23.42 0.03
N ALA A 49 -2.34 24.03 -0.26
CA ALA A 49 -3.62 23.33 -0.37
C ALA A 49 -3.63 22.33 -1.54
N VAL A 50 -3.11 22.73 -2.71
CA VAL A 50 -3.00 21.84 -3.88
C VAL A 50 -2.06 20.67 -3.59
N LEU A 51 -0.90 20.91 -2.99
CA LEU A 51 0.06 19.86 -2.62
C LEU A 51 -0.54 18.87 -1.63
N THR A 52 -1.28 19.36 -0.63
CA THR A 52 -1.97 18.51 0.35
C THR A 52 -3.01 17.60 -0.32
N LEU A 53 -3.85 18.16 -1.19
CA LEU A 53 -4.87 17.40 -1.92
C LEU A 53 -4.23 16.37 -2.86
N ALA A 54 -3.23 16.80 -3.65
CA ALA A 54 -2.52 15.93 -4.58
C ALA A 54 -1.80 14.78 -3.84
N ALA A 55 -1.12 15.09 -2.73
CA ALA A 55 -0.46 14.10 -1.89
C ALA A 55 -1.46 13.06 -1.35
N GLY A 56 -2.63 13.51 -0.87
CA GLY A 56 -3.68 12.62 -0.40
C GLY A 56 -4.23 11.68 -1.48
N ILE A 57 -4.54 12.22 -2.66
CA ILE A 57 -5.05 11.44 -3.80
C ILE A 57 -4.01 10.41 -4.25
N LEU A 58 -2.76 10.84 -4.44
CA LEU A 58 -1.67 9.96 -4.88
C LEU A 58 -1.36 8.87 -3.86
N ALA A 59 -1.32 9.21 -2.57
CA ALA A 59 -1.10 8.25 -1.51
C ALA A 59 -2.22 7.20 -1.45
N GLY A 60 -3.49 7.62 -1.55
CA GLY A 60 -4.63 6.72 -1.61
C GLY A 60 -4.60 5.80 -2.83
N ALA A 61 -4.29 6.34 -4.01
CA ALA A 61 -4.15 5.54 -5.23
C ALA A 61 -3.03 4.49 -5.11
N VAL A 62 -1.85 4.88 -4.62
CA VAL A 62 -0.72 3.97 -4.43
C VAL A 62 -1.03 2.90 -3.38
N PHE A 63 -1.71 3.25 -2.29
CA PHE A 63 -2.18 2.28 -1.30
C PHE A 63 -3.07 1.19 -1.92
N LEU A 64 -4.10 1.60 -2.66
CA LEU A 64 -5.03 0.67 -3.30
C LEU A 64 -4.34 -0.18 -4.36
N LEU A 65 -3.49 0.43 -5.20
CA LEU A 65 -2.69 -0.29 -6.19
C LEU A 65 -1.77 -1.32 -5.53
N ARG A 66 -1.13 -0.95 -4.40
CA ARG A 66 -0.21 -1.86 -3.72
C ARG A 66 -0.93 -3.04 -3.09
N ILE A 67 -2.04 -2.80 -2.40
CA ILE A 67 -2.84 -3.88 -1.80
C ILE A 67 -3.36 -4.81 -2.89
N THR A 68 -4.00 -4.27 -3.94
CA THR A 68 -4.57 -5.08 -5.02
C THR A 68 -3.49 -5.88 -5.74
N HIS A 69 -2.34 -5.29 -6.02
CA HIS A 69 -1.21 -5.99 -6.65
C HIS A 69 -0.67 -7.14 -5.79
N VAL A 70 -0.48 -6.92 -4.48
CA VAL A 70 0.04 -7.96 -3.57
C VAL A 70 -0.96 -9.12 -3.45
N LEU A 71 -2.23 -8.81 -3.18
CA LEU A 71 -3.26 -9.84 -3.02
C LEU A 71 -3.52 -10.60 -4.34
N TRP A 72 -3.52 -9.90 -5.48
CA TRP A 72 -3.69 -10.56 -6.78
C TRP A 72 -2.51 -11.50 -7.09
N ARG A 73 -1.28 -11.07 -6.81
CA ARG A 73 -0.08 -11.91 -6.97
C ARG A 73 -0.13 -13.14 -6.08
N PHE A 74 -0.60 -13.01 -4.84
CA PHE A 74 -0.76 -14.12 -3.92
C PHE A 74 -1.77 -15.14 -4.45
N GLY A 75 -2.96 -14.69 -4.88
CA GLY A 75 -3.99 -15.57 -5.44
C GLY A 75 -3.51 -16.34 -6.69
N ARG A 76 -2.77 -15.68 -7.57
CA ARG A 76 -2.20 -16.33 -8.77
C ARG A 76 -1.16 -17.40 -8.46
N ARG A 77 -0.37 -17.26 -7.38
CA ARG A 77 0.61 -18.29 -7.00
C ARG A 77 -0.08 -19.58 -6.56
N ALA A 78 -1.13 -19.45 -5.74
CA ALA A 78 -1.91 -20.59 -5.29
C ALA A 78 -2.58 -21.35 -6.45
N GLU A 79 -3.01 -20.65 -7.51
CA GLU A 79 -3.56 -21.27 -8.72
C GLU A 79 -2.49 -22.04 -9.52
N ASN A 80 -1.28 -21.47 -9.68
CA ASN A 80 -0.20 -22.10 -10.43
C ASN A 80 0.48 -23.27 -9.69
N ASP A 81 0.51 -23.25 -8.35
CA ASP A 81 1.06 -24.34 -7.53
C ASP A 81 0.12 -25.55 -7.41
N GLY A 82 -1.16 -25.38 -7.81
CA GLY A 82 -2.19 -26.42 -7.81
C GLY A 82 -2.44 -27.12 -9.16
N ALA A 83 -1.71 -26.74 -10.21
CA ALA A 83 -1.75 -27.33 -11.56
C ALA A 83 -0.55 -28.24 -11.82
#